data_AF-A0A3D2MXL7-F1
#
_entry.id   AF-A0A3D2MXL7-F1
#
_cell.length_a   1.000
_cell.length_b   1.000
_cell.length_c   1.000
_cell.angle_alpha   90.00
_cell.angle_beta   90.00
_cell.angle_gamma   90.00
#
_symmetry.space_group_name_H-M   'P 1'
#
loop_
_entity.id
_entity.type
_entity.pdbx_description
1 polymer ?
#
loop_
_entity_poly.entity_id
_entity_poly.type
_entity_poly.pdbx_seq_one_letter_code
_entity_poly.pdbx_strand_id
1 'polypeptide(L)'
;HLMATTIPNCISYDPTYSYELATIISAGMKRMFEDRDNVFYYITTMNENYVHPDMPEGIEEGIIRGLYPLKVSTKKARARVQLMSAGTIMREVEAAAVIL
;
A
#
# COMPACT_ATOMS: atom_id res chain seq x y z
N HIS A 1 12.53 0.75 -6.22
CA HIS A 1 12.11 1.94 -5.45
C HIS A 1 13.16 3.05 -5.37
N LEU A 2 14.34 2.86 -4.75
CA LEU A 2 15.35 3.95 -4.62
C LEU A 2 15.79 4.60 -5.95
N MET A 3 15.95 3.80 -7.01
CA MET A 3 16.24 4.35 -8.34
C MET A 3 15.03 5.03 -8.97
N ALA A 4 13.82 4.50 -8.76
CA ALA A 4 12.60 5.08 -9.31
C ALA A 4 12.30 6.47 -8.69
N THR A 5 12.64 6.66 -7.41
CA THR A 5 12.47 7.95 -6.71
C THR A 5 13.37 9.07 -7.23
N THR A 6 14.36 8.79 -8.08
CA THR A 6 15.19 9.83 -8.69
C THR A 6 14.52 10.49 -9.90
N ILE A 7 13.41 9.93 -10.39
CA ILE A 7 12.67 10.43 -11.56
C ILE A 7 11.43 11.21 -11.07
N PRO A 8 11.37 12.55 -11.25
CA PRO A 8 10.33 13.37 -10.62
C PRO A 8 8.88 13.04 -11.01
N ASN A 9 8.67 12.55 -12.23
CA ASN A 9 7.34 12.19 -12.74
C ASN A 9 7.06 10.67 -12.70
N CYS A 10 7.91 9.90 -12.00
CA CYS A 10 7.68 8.49 -11.72
C CYS A 10 6.94 8.34 -10.39
N ILE A 11 5.71 7.84 -10.43
CA ILE A 11 4.92 7.55 -9.24
C ILE A 11 5.13 6.07 -8.89
N SER A 12 5.76 5.81 -7.74
CA SER A 12 6.20 4.46 -7.35
C SER A 12 5.36 3.86 -6.22
N TYR A 13 4.87 2.64 -6.37
CA TYR A 13 4.12 1.90 -5.33
C TYR A 13 4.63 0.47 -5.13
N ASP A 14 4.53 -0.02 -3.90
CA ASP A 14 4.83 -1.40 -3.49
C ASP A 14 3.61 -2.03 -2.80
N PRO A 15 2.52 -2.32 -3.55
CA PRO A 15 1.29 -2.83 -2.97
C PRO A 15 1.49 -4.21 -2.34
N THR A 16 0.84 -4.41 -1.20
CA THR A 16 0.68 -5.70 -0.53
C THR A 16 -0.55 -6.42 -1.07
N TYR A 17 -1.74 -5.84 -0.95
CA TYR A 17 -2.98 -6.54 -1.25
C TYR A 17 -3.50 -6.24 -2.65
N SER A 18 -4.27 -7.18 -3.21
CA SER A 18 -4.83 -7.06 -4.57
C SER A 18 -5.73 -5.83 -4.74
N TYR A 19 -6.47 -5.44 -3.70
CA TYR A 19 -7.29 -4.23 -3.73
C TYR A 19 -6.46 -2.94 -3.81
N GLU A 20 -5.25 -2.93 -3.24
CA GLU A 20 -4.35 -1.79 -3.34
C GLU A 20 -3.86 -1.64 -4.77
N LEU A 21 -3.43 -2.76 -5.38
CA LEU A 21 -3.01 -2.79 -6.77
C LEU A 21 -4.12 -2.31 -7.71
N ALA A 22 -5.35 -2.79 -7.53
CA ALA A 22 -6.51 -2.38 -8.32
C ALA A 22 -6.79 -0.87 -8.16
N THR A 23 -6.75 -0.37 -6.93
CA THR A 23 -6.97 1.05 -6.61
C THR A 23 -5.90 1.94 -7.23
N ILE A 24 -4.62 1.55 -7.11
CA ILE A 24 -3.47 2.29 -7.68
C ILE A 24 -3.57 2.33 -9.20
N ILE A 25 -3.87 1.20 -9.85
CA ILE A 25 -4.03 1.15 -11.31
C ILE A 25 -5.19 2.03 -11.75
N SER A 26 -6.35 1.94 -11.09
CA SER A 26 -7.51 2.77 -11.41
C SER A 26 -7.21 4.26 -11.28
N ALA A 27 -6.56 4.66 -10.19
CA ALA A 27 -6.16 6.05 -9.95
C ALA A 27 -5.12 6.53 -10.98
N GLY A 28 -4.13 5.69 -11.31
CA GLY A 28 -3.12 6.00 -12.32
C GLY A 28 -3.70 6.14 -13.72
N MET A 29 -4.67 5.28 -14.09
CA MET A 29 -5.38 5.37 -15.36
C MET A 29 -6.13 6.69 -15.49
N LYS A 30 -6.90 7.07 -14.46
CA LYS A 30 -7.57 8.37 -14.44
C LYS A 30 -6.58 9.52 -14.58
N ARG A 31 -5.56 9.54 -13.73
CA ARG A 31 -4.56 10.61 -13.68
C ARG A 31 -3.82 10.80 -15.01
N MET A 32 -3.36 9.71 -15.63
CA MET A 32 -2.60 9.77 -16.88
C MET A 32 -3.49 10.05 -18.10
N PHE A 33 -4.67 9.43 -18.20
CA PHE A 33 -5.46 9.43 -19.44
C PHE A 33 -6.64 10.40 -19.42
N GLU A 34 -7.29 10.59 -18.27
CA GLU A 34 -8.43 11.49 -18.12
C GLU A 34 -7.95 12.90 -17.75
N ASP A 35 -7.18 13.01 -16.66
CA ASP A 35 -6.69 14.29 -16.15
C ASP A 35 -5.49 14.83 -16.94
N ARG A 36 -4.86 13.97 -17.76
CA ARG A 36 -3.70 14.27 -18.63
C ARG A 36 -2.46 14.75 -17.88
N ASP A 37 -2.25 14.26 -16.67
CA ASP A 37 -0.99 14.49 -15.94
C ASP A 37 0.17 13.78 -16.64
N ASN A 38 1.29 14.49 -16.83
CA ASN A 38 2.50 13.96 -17.46
C ASN A 38 3.34 13.12 -16.47
N VAL A 39 2.78 12.01 -16.01
CA VAL A 39 3.41 11.06 -15.07
C VAL A 39 3.38 9.64 -15.63
N PHE A 40 4.20 8.77 -15.07
CA PHE A 40 4.12 7.32 -15.30
C PHE A 40 4.24 6.57 -13.98
N TYR A 41 3.71 5.35 -13.94
CA TYR A 41 3.63 4.56 -12.71
C TYR A 41 4.66 3.41 -12.75
N TYR A 42 5.35 3.22 -11.64
CA TYR A 42 6.20 2.06 -11.37
C TYR A 42 5.62 1.30 -10.19
N ILE A 43 5.15 0.08 -10.43
CA ILE A 43 4.49 -0.74 -9.42
C ILE A 43 5.27 -2.05 -9.28
N THR A 44 5.78 -2.31 -8.08
CA THR A 44 6.41 -3.61 -7.78
C THR A 44 5.32 -4.64 -7.54
N THR A 45 5.45 -5.81 -8.15
CA THR A 45 4.54 -6.94 -7.94
C THR A 45 5.34 -8.16 -7.52
N MET A 46 4.67 -9.08 -6.83
CA MET A 46 5.32 -10.21 -6.16
C MET A 46 4.84 -11.52 -6.77
N ASN A 47 5.68 -12.55 -6.70
CA ASN A 47 5.40 -13.90 -7.22
C ASN A 47 4.92 -14.89 -6.14
N GLU A 48 4.68 -14.40 -4.91
CA GLU A 48 4.24 -15.19 -3.77
C GLU A 48 2.71 -15.16 -3.66
N ASN A 49 2.10 -16.33 -3.47
CA ASN A 49 0.66 -16.44 -3.26
C ASN A 49 0.34 -16.41 -1.76
N TYR A 50 -0.57 -15.54 -1.36
CA TYR A 50 -1.14 -15.50 -0.01
C TYR A 50 -2.58 -15.01 -0.05
N VAL A 51 -3.26 -15.04 1.11
CA VAL A 51 -4.63 -14.57 1.22
C VAL A 51 -4.66 -13.05 1.06
N HIS A 52 -5.37 -12.57 0.04
CA HIS A 52 -5.71 -11.17 -0.12
C HIS A 52 -7.11 -10.93 0.47
N PRO A 53 -7.25 -10.17 1.58
CA PRO A 53 -8.53 -9.89 2.20
C PRO A 53 -9.33 -8.88 1.37
N ASP A 54 -10.62 -8.74 1.70
CA ASP A 54 -11.46 -7.68 1.13
C ASP A 54 -10.95 -6.31 1.56
N MET A 55 -11.17 -5.31 0.70
CA MET A 55 -10.83 -3.92 0.98
C MET A 55 -11.72 -3.36 2.09
N PRO A 56 -11.16 -2.80 3.19
CA PRO A 56 -11.92 -2.02 4.14
C PRO A 56 -12.61 -0.81 3.48
N GLU A 57 -13.77 -0.39 4.00
CA GLU A 57 -14.46 0.79 3.46
C GLU A 57 -13.66 2.08 3.72
N GLY A 58 -13.56 2.95 2.71
CA GLY A 58 -13.07 4.32 2.85
C GLY A 58 -11.54 4.48 2.95
N ILE A 59 -10.76 3.46 2.59
CA ILE A 59 -9.28 3.53 2.64
C ILE A 59 -8.63 3.88 1.30
N GLU A 60 -9.42 4.08 0.23
CA GLU A 60 -8.94 4.29 -1.14
C GLU A 60 -7.99 5.49 -1.22
N GLU A 61 -8.36 6.60 -0.58
CA GLU A 61 -7.52 7.80 -0.52
C GLU A 61 -6.21 7.53 0.23
N GLY A 62 -6.25 6.70 1.28
CA GLY A 62 -5.06 6.29 2.02
C GLY A 62 -4.12 5.43 1.18
N ILE A 63 -4.66 4.52 0.37
CA ILE A 63 -3.89 3.72 -0.61
C ILE A 63 -3.21 4.66 -1.62
N ILE A 64 -3.95 5.59 -2.21
CA ILE A 64 -3.41 6.53 -3.22
C ILE A 64 -2.34 7.43 -2.61
N ARG A 65 -2.53 7.91 -1.37
CA ARG A 65 -1.53 8.71 -0.65
C ARG A 65 -0.33 7.90 -0.14
N GLY A 66 -0.40 6.57 -0.19
CA GLY A 66 0.69 5.65 0.13
C GLY A 66 0.72 5.12 1.56
N LEU A 67 -0.28 5.41 2.39
CA LEU A 67 -0.38 4.86 3.75
C LEU A 67 -1.81 4.91 4.29
N TYR A 68 -2.27 3.81 4.90
CA TYR A 68 -3.51 3.74 5.67
C TYR A 68 -3.35 2.78 6.86
N PRO A 69 -4.14 2.92 7.92
CA PRO A 69 -4.13 1.98 9.04
C PRO A 69 -4.84 0.68 8.63
N LEU A 70 -4.08 -0.40 8.46
CA LEU A 70 -4.63 -1.73 8.15
C LEU A 70 -5.41 -2.32 9.34
N LYS A 71 -4.83 -2.23 10.54
CA LYS A 71 -5.44 -2.70 11.80
C LYS A 71 -5.12 -1.72 12.92
N VAL A 72 -6.10 -1.43 13.76
CA VAL A 72 -5.93 -0.61 14.96
C VAL A 72 -6.20 -1.47 16.18
N SER A 73 -5.17 -1.64 17.02
CA SER A 73 -5.34 -2.36 18.28
C SER A 73 -6.26 -1.58 19.23
N THR A 74 -7.25 -2.28 19.78
CA THR A 74 -8.15 -1.76 20.82
C THR A 74 -7.67 -2.08 22.24
N LYS A 75 -6.55 -2.82 22.38
CA LYS A 75 -5.98 -3.19 23.68
C LYS A 75 -5.48 -1.94 24.41
N LYS A 76 -5.91 -1.77 25.66
CA LYS A 76 -5.33 -0.77 26.57
C LYS A 76 -4.03 -1.32 27.12
N ALA A 77 -2.90 -0.85 26.60
CA ALA A 77 -1.57 -1.22 27.05
C ALA A 77 -0.79 0.00 27.52
N ARG A 78 0.15 -0.19 28.45
CA ARG A 78 1.03 0.87 28.95
C ARG A 78 2.00 1.37 27.88
N ALA A 79 2.39 0.51 26.95
CA ALA A 79 3.21 0.83 25.79
C ALA A 79 2.44 0.53 24.51
N ARG A 80 2.57 1.40 23.52
CA ARG A 80 1.96 1.26 22.19
C ARG A 80 3.02 1.47 21.13
N VAL A 81 3.02 0.61 20.12
CA VAL A 81 3.89 0.71 18.96
C VAL A 81 3.06 0.88 17.69
N GLN A 82 3.70 1.37 16.63
CA GLN A 82 3.17 1.36 15.27
C GLN A 82 4.09 0.49 14.44
N LEU A 83 3.50 -0.44 13.69
CA LEU A 83 4.22 -1.29 12.75
C LEU A 83 3.82 -0.87 11.34
N MET A 84 4.81 -0.74 10.46
CA MET A 84 4.63 -0.28 9.10
C MET A 84 5.47 -1.16 8.16
N SER A 85 4.90 -1.50 7.03
CA SER A 85 5.57 -2.27 5.98
C SER A 85 4.86 -2.06 4.64
N ALA A 86 5.40 -2.65 3.59
CA ALA A 86 4.85 -2.70 2.25
C ALA A 86 5.24 -4.04 1.59
N GLY A 87 4.63 -4.35 0.45
CA GLY A 87 4.86 -5.61 -0.25
C GLY A 87 4.64 -6.86 0.62
N THR A 88 5.28 -7.97 0.27
CA THR A 88 5.11 -9.26 0.95
C THR A 88 5.51 -9.25 2.42
N ILE A 89 6.45 -8.37 2.83
CA ILE A 89 6.90 -8.28 4.23
C ILE A 89 5.79 -7.80 5.17
N MET A 90 4.69 -7.23 4.66
CA MET A 90 3.51 -6.93 5.50
C MET A 90 3.01 -8.16 6.26
N ARG A 91 3.12 -9.37 5.70
CA ARG A 91 2.73 -10.62 6.36
C ARG A 91 3.50 -10.88 7.65
N GLU A 92 4.79 -10.57 7.65
CA GLU A 92 5.63 -10.72 8.85
C GLU A 92 5.33 -9.66 9.90
N VAL A 93 4.95 -8.46 9.46
CA VAL A 93 4.46 -7.41 10.37
C VAL A 93 3.12 -7.79 10.99
N GLU A 94 2.21 -8.38 10.23
CA GLU A 94 0.96 -8.92 10.79
C GLU A 94 1.24 -10.02 11.83
N ALA A 95 2.20 -10.91 11.56
CA ALA A 95 2.62 -11.94 12.52
C ALA A 95 3.23 -11.32 13.79
N ALA A 96 4.12 -10.34 13.64
CA ALA A 96 4.70 -9.60 14.76
C ALA A 96 3.63 -8.88 15.61
N ALA A 97 2.60 -8.32 14.98
CA ALA A 97 1.48 -7.68 15.67
C ALA A 97 0.64 -8.64 16.53
N VAL A 98 0.65 -9.94 16.22
CA VAL A 98 -0.01 -10.99 17.03
C VAL A 98 0.87 -11.39 18.22
N ILE A 99 2.19 -11.35 18.06
CA ILE A 99 3.17 -11.68 19.11
C ILE A 99 3.22 -10.58 20.19
N LEU A 100 3.03 -9.31 19.79
CA LEU A 100 3.07 -8.12 20.66
C LEU A 100 1.73 -7.85 21.39
#